data_AF-D3G208-F1
#
_entry.id   AF-D3G208-F1
#
_cell.length_a   1.000
_cell.length_b   1.000
_cell.length_c   1.000
_cell.angle_alpha   90.00
_cell.angle_beta   90.00
_cell.angle_gamma   90.00
#
_symmetry.space_group_name_H-M   'P 1'
#
loop_
_entity.id
_entity.type
_entity.pdbx_description
1 polymer ?
#
loop_
_entity_poly.entity_id
_entity_poly.type
_entity_poly.pdbx_seq_one_letter_code
_entity_poly.pdbx_strand_id
1 'polypeptide(L)'
;MKKKKCLFPILVSMFSMLLIFTTFSSTVLGSSSEFYKTPRINGFTYEFNSTVTIRNLSTIEARSTIRANTNVPTGYMGGQARLYNSAGSLRTSSTMTYNSQAIKAFVVESPRLTTKGTYYAYSRAQFYNGNGYTSYNGYRSPMRTLSTMNSENELSPEIIELMLQTEYEVNENGQTYGSSFSEFTIGDEPELISAVGINGIEGYVKSNDLAPNPVSIEEALDYADDNSLDIYIPLYDVDGLTVLDQFKLETSFEIID
;
A
#
# COMPACT_ATOMS: atom_id res chain seq x y z
N MET A 1 -76.92 20.71 -22.19
CA MET A 1 -75.67 20.47 -22.96
C MET A 1 -75.10 21.78 -23.48
N LYS A 2 -73.99 22.27 -22.89
CA LYS A 2 -72.85 23.00 -23.49
C LYS A 2 -72.13 23.80 -22.39
N LYS A 3 -70.90 23.38 -22.10
CA LYS A 3 -69.91 24.04 -21.23
C LYS A 3 -69.54 25.41 -21.82
N LYS A 4 -69.37 26.44 -20.98
CA LYS A 4 -68.47 27.57 -21.27
C LYS A 4 -67.64 27.91 -20.04
N LYS A 5 -66.33 27.89 -20.30
CA LYS A 5 -65.18 28.08 -19.42
C LYS A 5 -65.13 29.50 -18.87
N CYS A 6 -64.73 29.67 -17.61
CA CYS A 6 -64.19 30.93 -17.11
C CYS A 6 -62.72 30.70 -16.77
N LEU A 7 -61.84 31.39 -17.51
CA LEU A 7 -60.39 31.38 -17.31
C LEU A 7 -60.03 32.08 -15.99
N PHE A 8 -59.06 31.54 -15.26
CA PHE A 8 -58.24 32.27 -14.30
C PHE A 8 -56.77 32.04 -14.70
N PRO A 9 -55.91 33.08 -14.76
CA PRO A 9 -54.52 32.91 -15.13
C PRO A 9 -53.73 32.34 -13.95
N ILE A 10 -53.03 31.22 -14.17
CA ILE A 10 -52.02 30.71 -13.25
C ILE A 10 -50.73 31.48 -13.54
N LEU A 11 -50.34 32.36 -12.62
CA LEU A 11 -49.05 33.03 -12.64
C LEU A 11 -48.01 32.02 -12.13
N VAL A 12 -47.27 31.39 -13.06
CA VAL A 12 -46.13 30.52 -12.73
C VAL A 12 -44.97 31.41 -12.32
N SER A 13 -44.73 31.54 -11.01
CA SER A 13 -43.50 32.11 -10.48
C SER A 13 -42.39 31.04 -10.56
N MET A 14 -41.53 31.16 -11.58
CA MET A 14 -40.29 30.38 -11.69
C MET A 14 -39.30 30.85 -10.60
N PHE A 15 -39.29 30.17 -9.46
CA PHE A 15 -38.18 30.28 -8.51
C PHE A 15 -37.05 29.35 -8.99
N SER A 16 -36.16 29.89 -9.82
CA SER A 16 -34.92 29.23 -10.22
C SER A 16 -33.99 29.16 -9.01
N MET A 17 -34.07 28.06 -8.26
CA MET A 17 -33.12 27.74 -7.20
C MET A 17 -31.87 27.16 -7.86
N LEU A 18 -30.90 28.03 -8.16
CA LEU A 18 -29.59 27.64 -8.64
C LEU A 18 -28.87 26.87 -7.52
N LEU A 19 -29.00 25.54 -7.53
CA LEU A 19 -28.19 24.66 -6.70
C LEU A 19 -26.74 24.77 -7.19
N ILE A 20 -25.95 25.59 -6.50
CA ILE A 20 -24.50 25.61 -6.67
C ILE A 20 -24.02 24.28 -6.09
N PHE A 21 -23.87 23.26 -6.94
CA PHE A 21 -23.06 22.10 -6.63
C PHE A 21 -21.62 22.59 -6.53
N THR A 22 -21.19 22.98 -5.33
CA THR A 22 -19.76 23.17 -5.06
C THR A 22 -19.13 21.80 -5.13
N THR A 23 -18.51 21.48 -6.26
CA THR A 23 -17.65 20.32 -6.36
C THR A 23 -16.48 20.54 -5.40
N PHE A 24 -16.48 19.84 -4.26
CA PHE A 24 -15.31 19.77 -3.40
C PHE A 24 -14.19 19.13 -4.21
N SER A 25 -13.24 19.94 -4.68
CA SER A 25 -12.02 19.41 -5.31
C SER A 25 -11.12 18.88 -4.20
N SER A 26 -10.97 17.55 -4.13
CA SER A 26 -10.03 16.92 -3.19
C SER A 26 -8.59 17.16 -3.66
N THR A 27 -7.73 17.66 -2.78
CA THR A 27 -6.29 17.78 -3.08
C THR A 27 -5.63 16.41 -2.95
N VAL A 28 -4.91 15.99 -3.99
CA VAL A 28 -4.12 14.75 -3.99
C VAL A 28 -2.68 15.10 -4.36
N LEU A 29 -1.74 14.79 -3.49
CA LEU A 29 -0.31 15.04 -3.68
C LEU A 29 0.44 13.71 -3.61
N GLY A 30 0.83 13.20 -4.78
CA GLY A 30 1.59 11.96 -4.90
C GLY A 30 3.09 12.19 -5.11
N SER A 31 3.92 11.31 -4.58
CA SER A 31 5.34 11.17 -4.92
C SER A 31 5.63 9.74 -5.31
N SER A 32 6.13 9.50 -6.51
CA SER A 32 6.34 8.15 -7.03
C SER A 32 7.82 7.86 -7.23
N SER A 33 8.20 6.61 -6.99
CA SER A 33 9.44 6.06 -7.52
C SER A 33 9.35 5.87 -9.03
N GLU A 34 10.50 5.64 -9.67
CA GLU A 34 10.54 4.98 -10.98
C GLU A 34 9.93 3.57 -10.90
N PHE A 35 9.53 3.04 -12.05
CA PHE A 35 9.08 1.66 -12.16
C PHE A 35 10.26 0.69 -12.08
N TYR A 36 10.22 -0.24 -11.14
CA TYR A 36 11.08 -1.41 -11.15
C TYR A 36 10.62 -2.34 -12.27
N LYS A 37 11.55 -2.81 -13.10
CA LYS A 37 11.27 -3.71 -14.24
C LYS A 37 11.82 -5.09 -13.96
N THR A 38 10.97 -6.11 -14.04
CA THR A 38 11.40 -7.48 -13.80
C THR A 38 12.09 -8.07 -15.03
N PRO A 39 12.92 -9.12 -14.86
CA PRO A 39 13.20 -10.07 -15.92
C PRO A 39 11.91 -10.71 -16.46
N ARG A 40 12.02 -11.47 -17.56
CA ARG A 40 10.90 -12.26 -18.06
C ARG A 40 10.61 -13.43 -17.12
N ILE A 41 9.37 -13.53 -16.63
CA ILE A 41 8.89 -14.56 -15.69
C ILE A 41 7.67 -15.24 -16.31
N ASN A 42 7.75 -16.56 -16.47
CA ASN A 42 6.73 -17.38 -17.13
C ASN A 42 6.20 -16.79 -18.46
N GLY A 43 7.08 -16.20 -19.27
CA GLY A 43 6.74 -15.61 -20.58
C GLY A 43 6.34 -14.14 -20.57
N PHE A 44 6.14 -13.51 -19.40
CA PHE A 44 5.70 -12.13 -19.25
C PHE A 44 6.78 -11.25 -18.63
N THR A 45 6.68 -9.94 -18.83
CA THR A 45 7.51 -8.96 -18.12
C THR A 45 6.61 -8.03 -17.35
N TYR A 46 7.04 -7.68 -16.14
CA TYR A 46 6.27 -6.86 -15.23
C TYR A 46 7.03 -5.60 -14.87
N GLU A 47 6.29 -4.58 -14.48
CA GLU A 47 6.82 -3.39 -13.85
C GLU A 47 5.91 -2.90 -12.75
N PHE A 48 6.49 -2.36 -11.68
CA PHE A 48 5.72 -1.77 -10.59
C PHE A 48 6.46 -0.64 -9.90
N ASN A 49 5.73 0.24 -9.22
CA ASN A 49 6.31 1.40 -8.53
C ASN A 49 5.82 1.50 -7.08
N SER A 50 6.42 2.42 -6.32
CA SER A 50 5.92 2.84 -5.01
C SER A 50 5.54 4.31 -5.05
N THR A 51 4.34 4.64 -4.57
CA THR A 51 3.84 6.00 -4.48
C THR A 51 3.37 6.27 -3.07
N VAL A 52 3.87 7.35 -2.46
CA VAL A 52 3.26 7.91 -1.25
C VAL A 52 2.28 9.01 -1.64
N THR A 53 1.04 8.94 -1.13
CA THR A 53 -0.03 9.86 -1.51
C THR A 53 -0.61 10.54 -0.28
N ILE A 54 -0.59 11.88 -0.27
CA ILE A 54 -1.34 12.70 0.69
C ILE A 54 -2.69 13.06 0.07
N ARG A 55 -3.78 12.78 0.79
CA ARG A 55 -5.15 13.15 0.39
C ARG A 55 -5.74 14.17 1.35
N ASN A 56 -6.34 15.20 0.79
CA ASN A 56 -7.01 16.30 1.51
C ASN A 56 -6.13 16.95 2.59
N LEU A 57 -4.79 16.82 2.48
CA LEU A 57 -3.80 17.23 3.49
C LEU A 57 -4.04 16.63 4.90
N SER A 58 -4.89 15.60 5.00
CA SER A 58 -5.33 15.01 6.27
C SER A 58 -4.86 13.58 6.46
N THR A 59 -4.70 12.84 5.37
CA THR A 59 -4.32 11.42 5.38
C THR A 59 -3.17 11.17 4.43
N ILE A 60 -2.36 10.15 4.76
CA ILE A 60 -1.28 9.66 3.93
C ILE A 60 -1.39 8.14 3.78
N GLU A 61 -1.09 7.62 2.59
CA GLU A 61 -1.14 6.19 2.27
C GLU A 61 -0.02 5.83 1.29
N ALA A 62 0.33 4.55 1.24
CA ALA A 62 1.13 3.98 0.18
C ALA A 62 0.23 3.44 -0.94
N ARG A 63 0.72 3.53 -2.16
CA ARG A 63 0.08 3.02 -3.38
C ARG A 63 1.14 2.35 -4.23
N SER A 64 0.78 1.24 -4.88
CA SER A 64 1.61 0.61 -5.91
C SER A 64 0.77 0.37 -7.16
N THR A 65 1.34 0.71 -8.32
CA THR A 65 0.78 0.31 -9.62
C THR A 65 1.57 -0.88 -10.13
N ILE A 66 0.88 -1.99 -10.40
CA ILE A 66 1.48 -3.23 -10.92
C ILE A 66 1.02 -3.38 -12.37
N ARG A 67 1.96 -3.61 -13.29
CA ARG A 67 1.69 -3.72 -14.73
C ARG A 67 2.41 -4.92 -15.31
N ALA A 68 1.77 -5.55 -16.27
CA ALA A 68 2.36 -6.49 -17.19
C ALA A 68 2.43 -5.89 -18.60
N ASN A 69 3.27 -6.48 -19.46
CA ASN A 69 3.36 -6.07 -20.85
C ASN A 69 2.09 -6.36 -21.67
N THR A 70 1.25 -7.29 -21.21
CA THR A 70 -0.03 -7.71 -21.80
C THR A 70 -0.96 -8.25 -20.70
N ASN A 71 -2.22 -8.55 -21.01
CA ASN A 71 -3.08 -9.28 -20.09
C ASN A 71 -2.41 -10.59 -19.67
N VAL A 72 -2.27 -10.79 -18.36
CA VAL A 72 -1.80 -12.03 -17.77
C VAL A 72 -2.98 -12.80 -17.18
N PRO A 73 -2.95 -14.15 -17.14
CA PRO A 73 -4.05 -14.91 -16.56
C PRO A 73 -4.24 -14.64 -15.06
N THR A 74 -5.35 -15.13 -14.50
CA THR A 74 -5.63 -15.06 -13.06
C THR A 74 -4.46 -15.57 -12.22
N GLY A 75 -4.15 -14.86 -11.12
CA GLY A 75 -3.13 -15.20 -10.14
C GLY A 75 -1.70 -14.90 -10.57
N TYR A 76 -1.44 -14.42 -11.79
CA TYR A 76 -0.08 -14.27 -12.29
C TYR A 76 0.72 -13.12 -11.68
N MET A 77 0.05 -12.10 -11.16
CA MET A 77 0.71 -10.96 -10.54
C MET A 77 0.00 -10.52 -9.27
N GLY A 78 0.80 -10.29 -8.23
CA GLY A 78 0.40 -9.81 -6.93
C GLY A 78 1.16 -8.55 -6.55
N GLY A 79 0.52 -7.70 -5.74
CA GLY A 79 1.06 -6.43 -5.30
C GLY A 79 0.72 -6.15 -3.84
N GLN A 80 1.64 -5.46 -3.16
CA GLN A 80 1.47 -5.00 -1.80
C GLN A 80 2.05 -3.59 -1.62
N ALA A 81 1.21 -2.66 -1.18
CA ALA A 81 1.61 -1.30 -0.85
C ALA A 81 1.96 -1.20 0.63
N ARG A 82 3.18 -0.75 0.95
CA ARG A 82 3.68 -0.59 2.33
C ARG A 82 4.10 0.85 2.58
N LEU A 83 3.59 1.43 3.67
CA LEU A 83 3.90 2.79 4.11
C LEU A 83 4.81 2.73 5.33
N TYR A 84 5.94 3.42 5.25
CA TYR A 84 6.94 3.50 6.32
C TYR A 84 7.07 4.93 6.82
N ASN A 85 7.41 5.11 8.09
CA ASN A 85 7.84 6.41 8.61
C ASN A 85 9.31 6.70 8.26
N SER A 86 9.75 7.92 8.53
CA SER A 86 11.15 8.34 8.41
C SER A 86 12.08 7.77 9.48
N ALA A 87 11.70 6.72 10.20
CA ALA A 87 12.61 5.93 11.04
C ALA A 87 12.76 4.50 10.48
N GLY A 88 12.12 4.20 9.35
CA GLY A 88 12.17 2.88 8.73
C GLY A 88 11.15 1.88 9.29
N SER A 89 10.31 2.27 10.24
CA SER A 89 9.26 1.39 10.77
C SER A 89 8.05 1.35 9.85
N LEU A 90 7.53 0.16 9.60
CA LEU A 90 6.28 -0.07 8.87
C LEU A 90 5.10 0.49 9.67
N ARG A 91 4.27 1.30 9.01
CA ARG A 91 3.14 2.00 9.64
C ARG A 91 1.79 1.45 9.21
N THR A 92 1.62 1.24 7.91
CA THR A 92 0.43 0.59 7.36
C THR A 92 0.84 -0.23 6.14
N SER A 93 0.11 -1.30 5.86
CA SER A 93 0.34 -2.15 4.70
C SER A 93 -0.98 -2.67 4.16
N SER A 94 -1.05 -2.80 2.84
CA SER A 94 -2.05 -3.66 2.23
C SER A 94 -1.69 -5.13 2.49
N THR A 95 -2.65 -6.02 2.29
CA THR A 95 -2.38 -7.45 2.07
C THR A 95 -1.67 -7.64 0.72
N MET A 96 -1.00 -8.78 0.53
CA MET A 96 -0.55 -9.19 -0.80
C MET A 96 -1.77 -9.61 -1.62
N THR A 97 -2.10 -8.83 -2.64
CA THR A 97 -3.32 -9.03 -3.44
C THR A 97 -2.98 -9.42 -4.86
N TYR A 98 -3.62 -10.49 -5.35
CA TYR A 98 -3.41 -11.02 -6.70
C TYR A 98 -4.57 -10.70 -7.63
N ASN A 99 -4.28 -10.67 -8.93
CA ASN A 99 -5.33 -10.49 -9.92
C ASN A 99 -6.27 -11.71 -9.98
N SER A 100 -7.56 -11.49 -9.71
CA SER A 100 -8.59 -12.55 -9.75
C SER A 100 -9.13 -12.84 -11.16
N GLN A 101 -8.76 -12.02 -12.14
CA GLN A 101 -9.14 -12.17 -13.54
C GLN A 101 -7.97 -11.79 -14.47
N ALA A 102 -8.11 -12.10 -15.76
CA ALA A 102 -7.08 -11.75 -16.74
C ALA A 102 -7.01 -10.24 -16.98
N ILE A 103 -5.94 -9.59 -16.53
CA ILE A 103 -5.76 -8.13 -16.59
C ILE A 103 -4.32 -7.76 -16.95
N LYS A 104 -4.12 -6.52 -17.41
CA LYS A 104 -2.79 -5.97 -17.70
C LYS A 104 -2.22 -5.17 -16.54
N ALA A 105 -3.06 -4.53 -15.73
CA ALA A 105 -2.60 -3.72 -14.62
C ALA A 105 -3.66 -3.60 -13.53
N PHE A 106 -3.19 -3.36 -12.31
CA PHE A 106 -4.01 -2.99 -11.17
C PHE A 106 -3.21 -2.10 -10.21
N VAL A 107 -3.93 -1.59 -9.23
CA VAL A 107 -3.43 -0.75 -8.17
C VAL A 107 -3.79 -1.39 -6.84
N VAL A 108 -2.85 -1.36 -5.91
CA VAL A 108 -3.10 -1.61 -4.49
C VAL A 108 -2.75 -0.38 -3.68
N GLU A 109 -3.55 -0.10 -2.66
CA GLU A 109 -3.37 0.98 -1.71
C GLU A 109 -3.38 0.42 -0.29
N SER A 110 -2.47 0.93 0.54
CA SER A 110 -2.46 0.66 1.98
C SER A 110 -3.58 1.45 2.68
N PRO A 111 -3.89 1.14 3.95
CA PRO A 111 -4.78 1.96 4.75
C PRO A 111 -4.24 3.38 4.91
N ARG A 112 -5.17 4.33 5.04
CA ARG A 112 -4.87 5.74 5.28
C ARG A 112 -4.47 5.98 6.72
N LEU A 113 -3.33 6.62 6.90
CA LEU A 113 -2.85 7.07 8.19
C LEU A 113 -3.14 8.57 8.36
N THR A 114 -3.63 8.97 9.53
CA THR A 114 -3.87 10.39 9.90
C THR A 114 -2.77 10.99 10.76
N THR A 115 -1.92 10.14 11.34
CA THR A 115 -0.78 10.53 12.17
C THR A 115 0.18 11.40 11.39
N LYS A 116 0.57 12.53 11.98
CA LYS A 116 1.52 13.45 11.36
C LYS A 116 2.93 12.87 11.39
N GLY A 117 3.73 13.20 10.38
CA GLY A 117 5.09 12.70 10.24
C GLY A 117 5.56 12.70 8.79
N THR A 118 6.77 12.20 8.60
CA THR A 118 7.39 12.02 7.29
C THR A 118 7.34 10.55 6.91
N TYR A 119 6.92 10.25 5.69
CA TYR A 119 6.66 8.90 5.24
C TYR A 119 7.16 8.65 3.82
N TYR A 120 7.42 7.39 3.50
CA TYR A 120 7.67 6.93 2.13
C TYR A 120 6.97 5.59 1.89
N ALA A 121 6.76 5.28 0.62
CA ALA A 121 6.25 3.97 0.20
C ALA A 121 7.41 3.08 -0.26
N TYR A 122 7.35 1.79 0.08
CA TYR A 122 8.28 0.78 -0.40
C TYR A 122 7.55 -0.54 -0.64
N SER A 123 7.05 -0.69 -1.86
CA SER A 123 6.08 -1.72 -2.23
C SER A 123 6.78 -3.02 -2.65
N ARG A 124 6.07 -4.14 -2.49
CA ARG A 124 6.50 -5.48 -2.89
C ARG A 124 5.54 -6.03 -3.95
N ALA A 125 6.07 -6.83 -4.87
CA ALA A 125 5.28 -7.53 -5.87
C ALA A 125 5.72 -8.99 -6.00
N GLN A 126 4.80 -9.84 -6.43
CA GLN A 126 5.03 -11.27 -6.63
C GLN A 126 4.48 -11.72 -7.97
N PHE A 127 5.24 -12.54 -8.69
CA PHE A 127 4.87 -12.97 -10.04
C PHE A 127 4.98 -14.48 -10.18
N TYR A 128 3.93 -15.12 -10.71
CA TYR A 128 3.88 -16.56 -10.85
C TYR A 128 4.92 -17.04 -11.87
N ASN A 129 5.79 -17.95 -11.43
CA ASN A 129 6.94 -18.41 -12.21
C ASN A 129 6.75 -19.81 -12.83
N GLY A 130 5.58 -20.41 -12.66
CA GLY A 130 5.26 -21.77 -13.11
C GLY A 130 5.29 -22.82 -12.01
N ASN A 131 5.90 -22.52 -10.86
CA ASN A 131 6.01 -23.41 -9.70
C ASN A 131 6.04 -22.59 -8.39
N GLY A 132 5.04 -21.72 -8.22
CA GLY A 132 4.98 -20.73 -7.15
C GLY A 132 5.29 -19.32 -7.65
N TYR A 133 5.83 -18.47 -6.77
CA TYR A 133 6.02 -17.05 -7.05
C TYR A 133 7.46 -16.58 -6.85
N THR A 134 7.88 -15.67 -7.71
CA THR A 134 9.10 -14.89 -7.53
C THR A 134 8.74 -13.53 -6.95
N SER A 135 9.34 -13.18 -5.81
CA SER A 135 9.13 -11.91 -5.13
C SER A 135 10.15 -10.85 -5.55
N TYR A 136 9.71 -9.59 -5.59
CA TYR A 136 10.57 -8.43 -5.80
C TYR A 136 10.15 -7.27 -4.90
N ASN A 137 11.12 -6.57 -4.36
CA ASN A 137 10.91 -5.25 -3.78
C ASN A 137 11.17 -4.17 -4.84
N GLY A 138 10.33 -3.14 -4.84
CA GLY A 138 10.36 -2.07 -5.84
C GLY A 138 11.46 -1.05 -5.54
N TYR A 139 11.30 0.17 -6.04
CA TYR A 139 12.06 1.31 -5.56
C TYR A 139 11.27 2.09 -4.52
N ARG A 140 11.97 2.75 -3.60
CA ARG A 140 11.36 3.64 -2.61
C ARG A 140 10.82 4.90 -3.30
N SER A 141 9.64 5.37 -2.85
CA SER A 141 9.19 6.70 -3.24
C SER A 141 10.06 7.78 -2.56
N PRO A 142 10.16 8.99 -3.12
CA PRO A 142 10.62 10.13 -2.34
C PRO A 142 9.72 10.32 -1.11
N MET A 143 10.29 10.79 -0.01
CA MET A 143 9.55 11.03 1.22
C MET A 143 8.54 12.17 1.06
N ARG A 144 7.45 12.10 1.83
CA ARG A 144 6.45 13.16 1.96
C ARG A 144 6.08 13.36 3.42
N THR A 145 5.94 14.63 3.80
CA THR A 145 5.53 15.02 5.15
C THR A 145 4.04 15.29 5.19
N LEU A 146 3.31 14.54 6.01
CA LEU A 146 1.95 14.89 6.41
C LEU A 146 2.04 15.84 7.61
N SER A 147 1.97 17.14 7.35
CA SER A 147 1.97 18.20 8.35
C SER A 147 0.79 19.16 8.14
N THR A 148 0.50 20.00 9.13
CA THR A 148 -0.48 21.09 9.02
C THR A 148 0.08 22.32 8.32
N MET A 149 1.40 22.43 8.14
CA MET A 149 2.09 23.45 7.33
C MET A 149 3.37 22.88 6.69
N ASN A 150 3.69 23.36 5.48
CA ASN A 150 4.89 23.01 4.71
C ASN A 150 6.14 23.03 5.60
N SER A 151 6.77 21.87 5.78
CA SER A 151 8.11 21.76 6.37
C SER A 151 8.94 20.88 5.45
N GLU A 152 10.11 21.41 5.10
CA GLU A 152 11.00 20.91 4.06
C GLU A 152 11.69 19.60 4.41
N ASN A 153 12.15 18.94 3.35
CA ASN A 153 12.76 17.62 3.32
C ASN A 153 14.17 17.63 3.94
N GLU A 154 14.32 17.13 5.16
CA GLU A 154 15.61 16.62 5.63
C GLU A 154 15.47 15.16 6.06
N LEU A 155 16.40 14.31 5.60
CA LEU A 155 16.51 12.92 6.04
C LEU A 155 16.92 12.93 7.52
N SER A 156 16.24 12.14 8.37
CA SER A 156 16.63 11.99 9.77
C SER A 156 17.99 11.28 9.88
N PRO A 157 18.77 11.50 10.96
CA PRO A 157 20.01 10.76 11.21
C PRO A 157 19.82 9.24 11.23
N GLU A 158 18.70 8.76 11.79
CA GLU A 158 18.33 7.33 11.79
C GLU A 158 18.19 6.76 10.38
N ILE A 159 17.61 7.53 9.45
CA ILE A 159 17.50 7.08 8.05
C ILE A 159 18.88 7.01 7.39
N ILE A 160 19.76 7.96 7.68
CA ILE A 160 21.13 7.93 7.14
C ILE A 160 21.85 6.67 7.64
N GLU A 161 21.69 6.32 8.93
CA GLU A 161 22.26 5.09 9.49
C GLU A 161 21.72 3.84 8.79
N LEU A 162 20.39 3.75 8.60
CA LEU A 162 19.79 2.65 7.87
C LEU A 162 20.24 2.59 6.39
N MET A 163 20.55 3.73 5.76
CA MET A 163 21.09 3.81 4.39
C MET A 163 22.55 3.34 4.29
N LEU A 164 23.27 3.25 5.41
CA LEU A 164 24.68 2.85 5.48
C LEU A 164 24.86 1.44 6.06
N GLN A 165 23.79 0.86 6.60
CA GLN A 165 23.82 -0.46 7.20
C GLN A 165 24.16 -1.55 6.17
N THR A 166 25.11 -2.43 6.50
CA THR A 166 25.57 -3.51 5.60
C THR A 166 25.17 -4.90 6.07
N GLU A 167 24.61 -5.03 7.27
CA GLU A 167 24.08 -6.28 7.81
C GLU A 167 22.97 -6.01 8.83
N TYR A 168 22.04 -6.96 8.99
CA TYR A 168 21.04 -6.93 10.05
C TYR A 168 21.59 -7.49 11.35
N GLU A 169 21.07 -6.99 12.47
CA GLU A 169 21.27 -7.64 13.75
C GLU A 169 20.50 -8.98 13.79
N VAL A 170 20.99 -9.91 14.60
CA VAL A 170 20.44 -11.27 14.73
C VAL A 170 20.08 -11.52 16.18
N ASN A 171 18.84 -11.96 16.44
CA ASN A 171 18.36 -12.23 17.79
C ASN A 171 18.88 -13.60 18.32
N GLU A 172 18.56 -13.92 19.57
CA GLU A 172 18.98 -15.19 20.21
C GLU A 172 18.43 -16.45 19.51
N ASN A 173 17.36 -16.31 18.72
CA ASN A 173 16.75 -17.39 17.93
C ASN A 173 17.35 -17.51 16.52
N GLY A 174 18.38 -16.71 16.19
CA GLY A 174 19.02 -16.73 14.89
C GLY A 174 18.26 -15.99 13.79
N GLN A 175 17.26 -15.17 14.15
CA GLN A 175 16.48 -14.40 13.19
C GLN A 175 17.06 -13.02 12.96
N THR A 176 17.13 -12.60 11.70
CA THR A 176 17.48 -11.21 11.36
C THR A 176 16.35 -10.25 11.72
N TYR A 177 16.68 -9.10 12.31
CA TYR A 177 15.70 -8.07 12.63
C TYR A 177 16.18 -6.66 12.26
N GLY A 178 15.21 -5.80 11.93
CA GLY A 178 15.50 -4.40 11.64
C GLY A 178 14.47 -3.76 10.72
N SER A 179 14.82 -2.61 10.16
CA SER A 179 14.00 -1.98 9.13
C SER A 179 14.24 -2.64 7.77
N SER A 180 13.17 -2.93 7.02
CA SER A 180 13.31 -3.34 5.62
C SER A 180 13.92 -2.25 4.74
N PHE A 181 14.05 -1.02 5.23
CA PHE A 181 14.72 0.06 4.54
C PHE A 181 16.18 -0.27 4.16
N SER A 182 16.87 -1.03 5.02
CA SER A 182 18.27 -1.41 4.83
C SER A 182 18.46 -2.54 3.82
N GLU A 183 17.38 -3.11 3.27
CA GLU A 183 17.45 -4.09 2.18
C GLU A 183 18.20 -3.50 0.98
N PHE A 184 18.05 -2.20 0.71
CA PHE A 184 18.70 -1.56 -0.43
C PHE A 184 20.23 -1.72 -0.40
N THR A 185 20.83 -1.79 0.78
CA THR A 185 22.28 -1.99 0.96
C THR A 185 22.64 -3.43 1.30
N ILE A 186 21.80 -4.15 2.04
CA ILE A 186 22.04 -5.52 2.51
C ILE A 186 21.71 -6.56 1.43
N GLY A 187 20.69 -6.31 0.62
CA GLY A 187 20.24 -7.16 -0.49
C GLY A 187 18.98 -7.97 -0.22
N ASP A 188 18.58 -8.15 1.04
CA ASP A 188 17.38 -8.90 1.46
C ASP A 188 16.65 -8.16 2.60
N GLU A 189 15.37 -8.46 2.83
CA GLU A 189 14.62 -7.96 4.01
C GLU A 189 14.91 -8.81 5.25
N PRO A 190 14.81 -8.25 6.48
CA PRO A 190 14.99 -9.04 7.69
C PRO A 190 13.77 -9.96 7.90
N GLU A 191 13.96 -11.04 8.65
CA GLU A 191 12.89 -11.95 9.04
C GLU A 191 11.88 -11.28 9.99
N LEU A 192 12.35 -10.34 10.81
CA LEU A 192 11.56 -9.50 11.70
C LEU A 192 11.66 -8.03 11.25
N ILE A 193 10.58 -7.51 10.68
CA ILE A 193 10.50 -6.15 10.14
C ILE A 193 9.95 -5.21 11.20
N SER A 194 10.70 -4.16 11.54
CA SER A 194 10.27 -3.11 12.47
C SER A 194 8.93 -2.51 12.03
N ALA A 195 7.97 -2.48 12.94
CA ALA A 195 6.61 -2.02 12.71
C ALA A 195 6.02 -1.35 13.95
N VAL A 196 4.95 -0.59 13.74
CA VAL A 196 4.17 0.00 14.85
C VAL A 196 2.75 -0.57 14.83
N GLY A 197 2.38 -1.21 15.92
CA GLY A 197 1.08 -1.87 16.11
C GLY A 197 -0.10 -0.89 16.22
N ILE A 198 -1.30 -1.46 16.27
CA ILE A 198 -2.56 -0.71 16.32
C ILE A 198 -2.69 0.17 17.57
N ASN A 199 -2.00 -0.18 18.67
CA ASN A 199 -1.98 0.61 19.90
C ASN A 199 -0.78 1.57 19.98
N GLY A 200 -0.03 1.73 18.89
CA GLY A 200 1.15 2.59 18.85
C GLY A 200 2.41 1.97 19.47
N ILE A 201 2.37 0.68 19.81
CA ILE A 201 3.51 -0.07 20.36
C ILE A 201 4.49 -0.37 19.24
N GLU A 202 5.78 -0.12 19.46
CA GLU A 202 6.85 -0.51 18.54
C GLU A 202 7.22 -1.98 18.76
N GLY A 203 7.46 -2.69 17.66
CA GLY A 203 7.84 -4.10 17.67
C GLY A 203 8.17 -4.57 16.27
N TYR A 204 7.97 -5.86 15.99
CA TYR A 204 8.34 -6.48 14.74
C TYR A 204 7.22 -7.37 14.19
N VAL A 205 6.98 -7.28 12.88
CA VAL A 205 6.15 -8.25 12.15
C VAL A 205 7.05 -9.26 11.44
N LYS A 206 6.64 -10.52 11.36
CA LYS A 206 7.36 -11.52 10.57
C LYS A 206 7.19 -11.21 9.10
N SER A 207 8.28 -11.24 8.33
CA SER A 207 8.25 -10.95 6.90
C SER A 207 7.32 -11.90 6.13
N ASN A 208 7.25 -13.17 6.52
CA ASN A 208 6.35 -14.16 5.93
C ASN A 208 4.87 -13.95 6.28
N ASP A 209 4.56 -13.43 7.46
CA ASP A 209 3.17 -13.08 7.84
C ASP A 209 2.73 -11.81 7.09
N LEU A 210 3.66 -10.88 6.87
CA LEU A 210 3.42 -9.65 6.13
C LEU A 210 3.24 -9.88 4.63
N ALA A 211 4.08 -10.71 4.02
CA ALA A 211 4.02 -11.06 2.60
C ALA A 211 4.23 -12.57 2.42
N PRO A 212 3.17 -13.37 2.56
CA PRO A 212 3.26 -14.80 2.31
C PRO A 212 3.74 -15.05 0.88
N ASN A 213 4.44 -16.16 0.69
CA ASN A 213 4.92 -16.59 -0.63
C ASN A 213 4.20 -17.88 -1.03
N PRO A 214 3.04 -17.77 -1.71
CA PRO A 214 2.25 -18.94 -2.06
C PRO A 214 3.04 -19.89 -2.98
N VAL A 215 2.74 -21.18 -2.88
CA VAL A 215 3.32 -22.21 -3.74
C VAL A 215 2.43 -22.54 -4.94
N SER A 216 1.21 -21.99 -4.98
CA SER A 216 0.25 -22.22 -6.07
C SER A 216 -0.64 -21.01 -6.33
N ILE A 217 -1.29 -20.98 -7.50
CA ILE A 217 -2.30 -19.96 -7.84
C ILE A 217 -3.51 -20.06 -6.90
N GLU A 218 -3.92 -21.27 -6.52
CA GLU A 218 -5.05 -21.50 -5.62
C GLU A 218 -4.79 -20.84 -4.26
N GLU A 219 -3.63 -21.11 -3.66
CA GLU A 219 -3.20 -20.49 -2.40
C GLU A 219 -3.10 -18.96 -2.51
N ALA A 220 -2.59 -18.44 -3.64
CA ALA A 220 -2.51 -17.01 -3.88
C ALA A 220 -3.90 -16.34 -3.92
N LEU A 221 -4.89 -17.02 -4.50
CA LEU A 221 -6.26 -16.51 -4.55
C LEU A 221 -6.96 -16.63 -3.20
N ASP A 222 -6.66 -17.65 -2.39
CA ASP A 222 -7.20 -17.77 -1.03
C ASP A 222 -6.78 -16.58 -0.15
N TYR A 223 -5.55 -16.08 -0.28
CA TYR A 223 -5.12 -14.85 0.41
C TYR A 223 -5.90 -13.61 -0.01
N ALA A 224 -6.45 -13.60 -1.23
CA ALA A 224 -7.25 -12.49 -1.76
C ALA A 224 -8.75 -12.64 -1.48
N ASP A 225 -9.24 -13.85 -1.22
CA ASP A 225 -10.67 -14.17 -1.03
C ASP A 225 -11.10 -14.17 0.46
N ASP A 226 -10.15 -13.95 1.39
CA ASP A 226 -10.48 -13.61 2.76
C ASP A 226 -11.10 -12.19 2.78
N ASN A 227 -12.40 -12.14 2.51
CA ASN A 227 -13.29 -10.97 2.62
C ASN A 227 -13.37 -10.42 4.07
N SER A 228 -12.45 -10.81 4.95
CA SER A 228 -12.21 -10.15 6.21
C SER A 228 -11.59 -8.78 5.92
N LEU A 229 -12.41 -7.73 6.07
CA LEU A 229 -12.00 -6.33 5.91
C LEU A 229 -10.82 -5.93 6.84
N ASP A 230 -10.48 -6.77 7.83
CA ASP A 230 -9.44 -6.53 8.81
C ASP A 230 -8.61 -7.81 9.07
N ILE A 231 -7.49 -7.99 8.34
CA ILE A 231 -6.52 -9.04 8.64
C ILE A 231 -5.56 -8.51 9.72
N TYR A 232 -5.40 -9.26 10.82
CA TYR A 232 -4.46 -8.92 11.88
C TYR A 232 -3.35 -9.97 11.98
N ILE A 233 -2.10 -9.50 11.94
CA ILE A 233 -0.92 -10.32 12.21
C ILE A 233 -0.32 -9.92 13.57
N PRO A 234 0.37 -10.83 14.27
CA PRO A 234 0.97 -10.48 15.56
C PRO A 234 2.11 -9.48 15.39
N LEU A 235 2.22 -8.55 16.34
CA LEU A 235 3.40 -7.71 16.53
C LEU A 235 4.23 -8.32 17.67
N TYR A 236 5.46 -8.70 17.37
CA TYR A 236 6.37 -9.37 18.30
C TYR A 236 7.39 -8.40 18.91
N ASP A 237 7.99 -8.82 20.02
CA ASP A 237 9.26 -8.29 20.49
C ASP A 237 10.42 -8.75 19.59
N VAL A 238 11.63 -8.24 19.82
CA VAL A 238 12.84 -8.57 19.07
C VAL A 238 13.21 -10.06 19.14
N ASP A 239 12.72 -10.78 20.15
CA ASP A 239 12.89 -12.23 20.27
C ASP A 239 12.11 -13.04 19.20
N GLY A 240 11.16 -12.41 18.49
CA GLY A 240 10.31 -13.06 17.47
C GLY A 240 9.26 -14.05 18.02
N LEU A 241 9.11 -14.11 19.35
CA LEU A 241 8.27 -15.06 20.08
C LEU A 241 7.22 -14.34 20.93
N THR A 242 7.61 -13.31 21.68
CA THR A 242 6.75 -12.58 22.61
C THR A 242 5.83 -11.66 21.82
N VAL A 243 4.51 -11.86 21.91
CA VAL A 243 3.52 -10.99 21.25
C VAL A 243 3.26 -9.75 22.11
N LEU A 244 3.52 -8.57 21.55
CA LEU A 244 3.35 -7.26 22.19
C LEU A 244 2.02 -6.58 21.81
N ASP A 245 1.61 -6.71 20.56
CA ASP A 245 0.42 -6.06 19.99
C ASP A 245 -0.06 -6.81 18.73
N GLN A 246 -0.91 -6.17 17.93
CA GLN A 246 -1.29 -6.61 16.58
C GLN A 246 -0.96 -5.55 15.55
N PHE A 247 -0.72 -5.98 14.32
CA PHE A 247 -0.55 -5.14 13.14
C PHE A 247 -1.67 -5.43 12.13
N LYS A 248 -2.32 -4.38 11.61
CA LYS A 248 -3.46 -4.49 10.70
C LYS A 248 -3.01 -4.44 9.23
N LEU A 249 -3.46 -5.40 8.44
CA LEU A 249 -3.38 -5.41 6.99
C LEU A 249 -4.79 -5.14 6.41
N GLU A 250 -4.88 -4.15 5.53
CA GLU A 250 -6.14 -3.80 4.85
C GLU A 250 -5.83 -3.24 3.46
N THR A 251 -6.54 -3.70 2.44
CA THR A 251 -6.25 -3.37 1.04
C THR A 251 -7.41 -2.61 0.40
N SER A 252 -7.09 -1.52 -0.30
CA SER A 252 -7.94 -0.99 -1.37
C SER A 252 -7.35 -1.39 -2.72
N PHE A 253 -8.16 -2.01 -3.59
CA PHE A 253 -7.74 -2.60 -4.87
C PHE A 253 -8.55 -2.01 -6.02
N GLU A 254 -7.88 -1.58 -7.10
CA GLU A 254 -8.50 -1.00 -8.29
C GLU A 254 -7.87 -1.56 -9.56
N ILE A 255 -8.69 -2.04 -10.51
CA ILE A 255 -8.24 -2.46 -11.85
C ILE A 255 -8.15 -1.23 -12.75
N ILE A 256 -7.04 -1.07 -13.47
CA ILE A 256 -6.80 0.06 -14.37
C ILE A 256 -6.39 -0.47 -15.75
N ASP A 257 -7.33 -0.48 -16.70
CA ASP A 257 -7.14 -1.00 -18.07
C ASP A 257 -6.14 -0.19 -18.93
#